data_AF-A0A2V6L744-F1
#
_entry.id   AF-A0A2V6L744-F1
#
_cell.length_a   1.000
_cell.length_b   1.000
_cell.length_c   1.000
_cell.angle_alpha   90.00
_cell.angle_beta   90.00
_cell.angle_gamma   90.00
#
_symmetry.space_group_name_H-M   'P 1'
#
loop_
_entity.id
_entity.type
_entity.pdbx_description
1 polymer ?
#
loop_
_entity_poly.entity_id
_entity_poly.type
_entity_poly.pdbx_seq_one_letter_code
_entity_poly.pdbx_strand_id
1 'polypeptide(L)'
;MDHRTRWGIFTKRSEIVLEGSDDGIDWQPYEFKWKPGDVKRAPGWCAPHQPRLDWQMWFAALGTPRENPWLVALIFRLLQGSHEVNGLLASNPFPQGPPRYIRAMFYRYRFTRMDELRQTGAWWKREDLREYLPTLSLEQFR
;
A
#
# COMPACT_ATOMS: atom_id res chain seq x y z
N MET A 1 -15.48 -16.68 28.47
CA MET A 1 -15.68 -15.64 27.45
C MET A 1 -14.39 -14.85 27.34
N ASP A 2 -13.75 -14.88 26.18
CA ASP A 2 -12.40 -14.31 25.96
C ASP A 2 -12.47 -12.78 25.85
N HIS A 3 -11.70 -12.09 26.70
CA HIS A 3 -11.60 -10.62 26.75
C HIS A 3 -10.71 -10.03 25.64
N ARG A 4 -10.13 -10.85 24.75
CA ARG A 4 -9.19 -10.40 23.71
C ARG A 4 -9.83 -9.73 22.48
N THR A 5 -11.14 -9.79 22.32
CA THR A 5 -11.79 -9.35 21.07
C THR A 5 -12.10 -7.84 21.04
N ARG A 6 -11.99 -7.12 22.16
CA ARG A 6 -12.46 -5.72 22.25
C ARG A 6 -11.47 -4.62 21.81
N TRP A 7 -10.20 -4.95 21.54
CA TRP A 7 -9.16 -3.95 21.20
C TRP A 7 -8.40 -4.22 19.88
N GLY A 8 -8.71 -5.32 19.19
CA GLY A 8 -7.97 -5.78 18.00
C GLY A 8 -8.11 -4.89 16.75
N ILE A 9 -9.13 -4.04 16.69
CA ILE A 9 -9.42 -3.18 15.53
C ILE A 9 -8.39 -2.04 15.37
N PHE A 10 -7.80 -1.53 16.47
CA PHE A 10 -6.83 -0.43 16.41
C PHE A 10 -5.37 -0.89 16.31
N THR A 11 -5.10 -2.16 16.55
CA THR A 11 -3.72 -2.71 16.54
C THR A 11 -3.33 -3.36 15.22
N LYS A 12 -4.33 -3.65 14.37
CA LYS A 12 -4.16 -4.25 13.05
C LYS A 12 -4.62 -3.29 11.97
N ARG A 13 -3.85 -3.19 10.88
CA ARG A 13 -4.14 -2.31 9.73
C ARG A 13 -4.19 -3.18 8.49
N SER A 14 -5.35 -3.27 7.86
CA SER A 14 -5.50 -3.86 6.55
C SER A 14 -5.08 -2.84 5.51
N GLU A 15 -4.09 -3.16 4.69
CA GLU A 15 -3.46 -2.20 3.79
C GLU A 15 -3.37 -2.79 2.39
N ILE A 16 -3.75 -1.99 1.40
CA ILE A 16 -3.45 -2.27 0.00
C ILE A 16 -2.06 -1.68 -0.29
N VAL A 17 -1.17 -2.47 -0.88
CA VAL A 17 0.15 -2.05 -1.37
C VAL A 17 0.14 -2.19 -2.89
N LEU A 18 0.48 -1.12 -3.58
CA LEU A 18 0.69 -1.14 -5.03
C LEU A 18 2.13 -1.53 -5.29
N GLU A 19 2.33 -2.53 -6.13
CA GLU A 19 3.66 -3.01 -6.50
C GLU A 19 3.80 -2.95 -8.01
N GLY A 20 4.89 -2.34 -8.49
CA GLY A 20 5.24 -2.34 -9.90
C GLY A 20 6.31 -3.38 -10.21
N SER A 21 6.40 -3.78 -11.47
CA SER A 21 7.43 -4.69 -11.99
C SER A 21 7.66 -4.46 -13.48
N ASP A 22 8.90 -4.63 -13.93
CA ASP A 22 9.28 -4.57 -15.35
C ASP A 22 9.23 -5.95 -16.04
N ASP A 23 9.37 -7.03 -15.27
CA ASP A 23 9.47 -8.41 -15.75
C ASP A 23 8.34 -9.33 -15.26
N GLY A 24 7.52 -8.85 -14.31
CA GLY A 24 6.45 -9.62 -13.67
C GLY A 24 6.94 -10.59 -12.59
N ILE A 25 8.24 -10.58 -12.28
CA ILE A 25 8.89 -11.48 -11.31
C ILE A 25 9.35 -10.67 -10.10
N ASP A 26 10.09 -9.58 -10.34
CA ASP A 26 10.61 -8.71 -9.29
C ASP A 26 9.65 -7.53 -9.06
N TRP A 27 9.02 -7.53 -7.88
CA TRP A 27 7.97 -6.58 -7.51
C TRP A 27 8.48 -5.57 -6.48
N GLN A 28 8.29 -4.28 -6.76
CA GLN A 28 8.73 -3.18 -5.92
C GLN A 28 7.55 -2.31 -5.47
N PRO A 29 7.43 -2.01 -4.16
CA PRO A 29 6.29 -1.27 -3.64
C PRO A 29 6.39 0.22 -3.95
N TYR A 30 5.26 0.81 -4.34
CA TYR A 30 5.05 2.25 -4.26
C TYR A 30 4.78 2.65 -2.81
N GLU A 31 5.56 3.59 -2.28
CA GLU A 31 5.41 4.06 -0.91
C GLU A 31 4.49 5.28 -0.87
N PHE A 32 3.51 5.23 0.04
CA PHE A 32 2.57 6.32 0.29
C PHE A 32 3.06 7.18 1.46
N LYS A 33 2.65 8.45 1.53
CA LYS A 33 3.24 9.44 2.45
C LYS A 33 2.96 9.14 3.92
N TRP A 34 1.80 8.61 4.25
CA TRP A 34 1.31 8.56 5.64
C TRP A 34 0.81 7.20 6.08
N LYS A 35 0.21 6.40 5.19
CA LYS A 35 -0.20 5.03 5.55
C LYS A 35 1.02 4.10 5.69
N PRO A 36 0.88 2.96 6.41
CA PRO A 36 1.92 1.95 6.47
C PRO A 36 2.38 1.48 5.07
N GLY A 37 3.68 1.18 4.98
CA GLY A 37 4.36 0.68 3.78
C GLY A 37 5.59 -0.11 4.20
N ASP A 38 6.78 0.45 4.07
CA ASP A 38 8.01 -0.14 4.65
C ASP A 38 7.83 -0.46 6.15
N VAL A 39 8.12 -1.71 6.52
CA VAL A 39 8.02 -2.21 7.89
C VAL A 39 8.98 -1.51 8.87
N LYS A 40 10.06 -0.91 8.37
CA LYS A 40 11.02 -0.14 9.16
C LYS A 40 10.64 1.34 9.28
N ARG A 41 9.62 1.81 8.56
CA ARG A 41 9.15 3.20 8.67
C ARG A 41 8.26 3.39 9.89
N ALA A 42 8.65 4.33 10.75
CA ALA A 42 7.85 4.75 11.89
C ALA A 42 6.51 5.37 11.44
N PRO A 43 5.43 5.21 12.21
CA PRO A 43 4.19 5.97 11.98
C PRO A 43 4.45 7.47 12.06
N GLY A 44 3.92 8.22 11.09
CA GLY A 44 3.99 9.68 11.09
C GLY A 44 2.80 10.36 11.77
N TRP A 45 2.98 11.61 12.18
CA TRP A 45 1.90 12.49 12.61
C TRP A 45 1.45 13.37 11.45
N CYS A 46 0.22 13.18 10.95
CA CYS A 46 -0.30 13.94 9.82
C CYS A 46 -1.25 15.09 10.20
N ALA A 47 -1.82 15.12 11.42
CA ALA A 47 -2.76 16.17 11.78
C ALA A 47 -2.07 17.55 11.83
N PRO A 48 -2.69 18.62 11.30
CA PRO A 48 -4.07 18.73 10.80
C PRO A 48 -4.25 18.40 9.30
N HIS A 49 -3.18 18.04 8.59
CA HIS A 49 -3.25 17.64 7.18
C HIS A 49 -4.05 16.32 7.04
N GLN A 50 -5.01 16.32 6.12
CA GLN A 50 -5.88 15.16 5.83
C GLN A 50 -5.42 14.52 4.51
N PRO A 51 -4.52 13.51 4.54
CA PRO A 51 -3.94 12.96 3.32
C PRO A 51 -4.99 12.19 2.52
N ARG A 52 -5.53 12.83 1.49
CA ARG A 52 -6.70 12.33 0.76
C ARG A 52 -6.45 10.98 0.11
N LEU A 53 -5.30 10.78 -0.55
CA LEU A 53 -4.98 9.51 -1.20
C LEU A 53 -4.79 8.38 -0.19
N ASP A 54 -3.95 8.56 0.83
CA ASP A 54 -3.74 7.57 1.89
C ASP A 54 -5.04 7.19 2.61
N TRP A 55 -5.93 8.18 2.84
CA TRP A 55 -7.23 7.96 3.46
C TRP A 55 -8.18 7.17 2.55
N GLN A 56 -8.20 7.47 1.25
CA GLN A 56 -8.95 6.69 0.27
C GLN A 56 -8.46 5.24 0.20
N MET A 57 -7.15 4.99 0.28
CA MET A 57 -6.58 3.63 0.34
C MET A 57 -7.07 2.86 1.57
N TRP A 58 -7.19 3.51 2.73
CA TRP A 58 -7.72 2.89 3.94
C TRP A 58 -9.18 2.44 3.77
N PHE A 59 -10.02 3.27 3.15
CA PHE A 59 -11.39 2.87 2.83
C PHE A 59 -11.46 1.77 1.77
N ALA A 60 -10.63 1.84 0.73
CA ALA A 60 -10.60 0.79 -0.30
C ALA A 60 -10.28 -0.58 0.30
N ALA A 61 -9.39 -0.64 1.30
CA ALA A 61 -9.05 -1.87 2.00
C ALA A 61 -10.23 -2.52 2.77
N LEU A 62 -11.34 -1.80 2.96
CA LEU A 62 -12.57 -2.33 3.58
C LEU A 62 -13.52 -2.98 2.57
N GLY A 63 -13.32 -2.75 1.27
CA GLY A 63 -14.18 -3.24 0.20
C GLY A 63 -13.44 -4.13 -0.81
N THR A 64 -14.00 -4.17 -2.00
CA THR A 64 -13.51 -4.93 -3.15
C THR A 64 -13.03 -3.98 -4.26
N PRO A 65 -12.22 -4.47 -5.20
CA PRO A 65 -11.77 -3.64 -6.31
C PRO A 65 -12.92 -3.08 -7.17
N ARG A 66 -14.03 -3.83 -7.32
CA ARG A 66 -15.21 -3.39 -8.07
C ARG A 66 -15.88 -2.16 -7.46
N GLU A 67 -15.82 -2.04 -6.13
CA GLU A 67 -16.36 -0.88 -5.39
C GLU A 67 -15.40 0.33 -5.41
N ASN A 68 -14.16 0.13 -5.90
CA ASN A 68 -13.10 1.12 -5.90
C ASN A 68 -12.53 1.36 -7.32
N PRO A 69 -13.34 1.76 -8.32
CA PRO A 69 -12.88 1.96 -9.69
C PRO A 69 -11.80 3.05 -9.81
N TRP A 70 -11.77 4.00 -8.86
CA TRP A 70 -10.72 5.01 -8.77
C TRP A 70 -9.32 4.41 -8.59
N LEU A 71 -9.20 3.25 -7.94
CA LEU A 71 -7.92 2.58 -7.73
C LEU A 71 -7.37 2.02 -9.04
N VAL A 72 -8.26 1.51 -9.90
CA VAL A 72 -7.91 1.04 -11.24
C VAL A 72 -7.46 2.23 -12.11
N ALA A 73 -8.14 3.38 -12.01
CA ALA A 73 -7.71 4.60 -12.68
C ALA A 73 -6.36 5.13 -12.17
N LEU A 74 -6.10 5.03 -10.85
CA LEU A 74 -4.79 5.35 -10.27
C LEU A 74 -3.69 4.46 -10.86
N ILE A 75 -3.91 3.13 -10.90
CA ILE A 75 -2.96 2.17 -11.47
C ILE A 75 -2.70 2.45 -12.95
N PHE A 76 -3.76 2.73 -13.73
CA PHE A 76 -3.63 3.11 -15.13
C PHE A 76 -2.71 4.34 -15.31
N ARG A 77 -2.88 5.37 -14.48
CA ARG A 77 -2.04 6.57 -14.55
C ARG A 77 -0.59 6.31 -14.11
N LEU A 78 -0.36 5.38 -13.18
CA LEU A 78 0.99 4.92 -12.82
C LEU A 78 1.65 4.15 -13.97
N LEU A 79 0.92 3.25 -14.65
CA LEU A 79 1.38 2.54 -15.85
C LEU A 79 1.68 3.49 -17.02
N GLN A 80 1.04 4.66 -17.07
CA GLN A 80 1.36 5.73 -18.03
C GLN A 80 2.55 6.60 -17.61
N GLY A 81 3.04 6.46 -16.37
CA GLY A 81 4.12 7.29 -15.84
C GLY A 81 3.69 8.73 -15.51
N SER A 82 2.41 8.99 -15.20
CA SER A 82 1.92 10.34 -14.89
C SER A 82 2.72 10.98 -13.76
N HIS A 83 3.32 12.13 -14.05
CA HIS A 83 4.12 12.89 -13.10
C HIS A 83 3.28 13.37 -11.91
N GLU A 84 2.05 13.82 -12.18
CA GLU A 84 1.13 14.33 -11.17
C GLU A 84 0.73 13.24 -10.17
N VAL A 85 0.45 12.03 -10.67
CA VAL A 85 0.11 10.89 -9.82
C VAL A 85 1.32 10.41 -9.01
N ASN A 86 2.51 10.36 -9.63
CA ASN A 86 3.74 10.05 -8.91
C ASN A 86 4.01 11.07 -7.78
N GLY A 87 3.69 12.35 -7.98
CA GLY A 87 3.81 13.39 -6.95
C GLY A 87 2.89 13.21 -5.73
N LEU A 88 1.84 12.37 -5.83
CA LEU A 88 1.00 12.02 -4.69
C LEU A 88 1.67 11.01 -3.74
N LEU A 89 2.61 10.22 -4.26
CA LEU A 89 3.31 9.17 -3.53
C LEU A 89 4.56 9.73 -2.82
N ALA A 90 5.08 8.97 -1.85
CA ALA A 90 6.34 9.28 -1.18
C ALA A 90 7.54 8.77 -1.98
N SER A 91 7.40 7.60 -2.63
CA SER A 91 8.44 7.03 -3.48
C SER A 91 7.84 6.27 -4.66
N ASN A 92 8.44 6.49 -5.83
CA ASN A 92 8.24 5.70 -7.04
C ASN A 92 9.52 4.89 -7.29
N PRO A 93 9.47 3.55 -7.23
CA PRO A 93 10.66 2.71 -7.45
C PRO A 93 11.13 2.65 -8.91
N PHE A 94 10.40 3.25 -9.85
CA PHE A 94 10.73 3.26 -11.28
C PHE A 94 11.06 4.67 -11.78
N PRO A 95 12.30 5.17 -11.54
CA PRO A 95 12.70 6.53 -11.92
C PRO A 95 13.00 6.69 -13.42
N GLN A 96 13.33 5.60 -14.12
CA GLN A 96 13.73 5.64 -15.54
C GLN A 96 12.54 5.57 -16.52
N GLY A 97 11.37 5.16 -16.04
CA GLY A 97 10.17 4.99 -16.85
C GLY A 97 9.09 4.28 -16.03
N PRO A 98 7.81 4.28 -16.46
CA PRO A 98 6.77 3.53 -15.76
C PRO A 98 7.02 2.02 -15.85
N PRO A 99 6.60 1.24 -14.83
CA PRO A 99 6.70 -0.21 -14.88
C PRO A 99 5.79 -0.79 -15.96
N ARG A 100 6.14 -1.99 -16.45
CA ARG A 100 5.28 -2.73 -17.39
C ARG A 100 4.04 -3.31 -16.74
N TYR A 101 4.15 -3.66 -15.46
CA TYR A 101 3.13 -4.33 -14.68
C TYR A 101 2.92 -3.63 -13.35
N ILE A 102 1.67 -3.55 -12.90
CA ILE A 102 1.32 -3.18 -11.54
C ILE A 102 0.30 -4.18 -11.00
N ARG A 103 0.49 -4.63 -9.76
CA ARG A 103 -0.50 -5.40 -9.00
C ARG A 103 -0.84 -4.67 -7.71
N ALA A 104 -1.95 -5.06 -7.08
CA ALA A 104 -2.28 -4.58 -5.74
C ALA A 104 -2.38 -5.75 -4.78
N MET A 105 -1.54 -5.75 -3.76
CA MET A 105 -1.50 -6.78 -2.73
C MET A 105 -2.23 -6.32 -1.47
N PHE A 106 -2.88 -7.26 -0.79
CA PHE A 106 -3.57 -7.01 0.46
C PHE A 106 -2.79 -7.59 1.64
N TYR A 107 -2.35 -6.71 2.52
CA TYR A 107 -1.52 -7.05 3.66
C TYR A 107 -2.21 -6.74 4.98
N ARG A 108 -1.84 -7.52 6.00
CA ARG A 108 -2.14 -7.17 7.39
C ARG A 108 -0.89 -6.68 8.09
N TYR A 109 -0.94 -5.43 8.53
CA TYR A 109 0.07 -4.80 9.35
C TYR A 109 -0.33 -4.84 10.82
N ARG A 110 0.66 -4.98 11.70
CA ARG A 110 0.52 -4.77 13.14
C ARG A 110 1.82 -4.20 13.69
N PHE A 111 1.75 -3.51 14.81
CA PHE A 111 2.95 -3.06 15.49
C PHE A 111 3.82 -4.24 15.95
N THR A 112 5.13 -4.05 15.85
CA THR A 112 6.12 -4.85 16.59
C THR A 112 6.03 -4.53 18.08
N ARG A 113 6.57 -5.43 18.90
CA ARG A 113 6.82 -5.12 20.31
C ARG A 113 8.10 -4.29 20.45
N MET A 114 8.27 -3.63 21.60
CA MET A 114 9.43 -2.77 21.86
C MET A 114 10.78 -3.52 21.81
N ASP A 115 10.82 -4.79 22.22
CA ASP A 115 12.00 -5.65 22.12
C ASP A 115 12.36 -5.95 20.66
N GLU A 116 11.36 -6.28 19.84
CA GLU A 116 11.54 -6.55 18.41
C GLU A 116 11.98 -5.30 17.63
N LEU A 117 11.40 -4.13 17.94
CA LEU A 117 11.82 -2.85 17.38
C LEU A 117 13.28 -2.55 17.68
N ARG A 118 13.73 -2.75 18.93
CA ARG A 118 15.14 -2.53 19.33
C ARG A 118 16.10 -3.47 18.61
N GLN A 119 15.69 -4.70 18.34
CA GLN A 119 16.54 -5.71 17.70
C GLN A 119 16.61 -5.56 16.17
N THR A 120 15.48 -5.22 15.53
CA THR A 120 15.35 -5.30 14.06
C THR A 120 15.22 -3.93 13.39
N GLY A 121 14.89 -2.89 14.15
CA GLY A 121 14.48 -1.59 13.63
C GLY A 121 13.11 -1.57 12.97
N ALA A 122 12.37 -2.70 12.96
CA ALA A 122 11.05 -2.77 12.36
C ALA A 122 9.99 -2.23 13.32
N TRP A 123 9.18 -1.28 12.84
CA TRP A 123 7.99 -0.75 13.53
C TRP A 123 6.77 -1.62 13.29
N TRP A 124 6.74 -2.32 12.17
CA TRP A 124 5.62 -3.13 11.75
C TRP A 124 6.01 -4.57 11.50
N LYS A 125 5.05 -5.47 11.69
CA LYS A 125 5.03 -6.79 11.07
C LYS A 125 3.97 -6.79 9.98
N ARG A 126 4.34 -7.36 8.83
CA ARG A 126 3.49 -7.48 7.65
C ARG A 126 3.25 -8.96 7.35
N GLU A 127 2.00 -9.30 7.09
CA GLU A 127 1.56 -10.63 6.68
C GLU A 127 0.87 -10.51 5.32
N ASP A 128 1.37 -11.26 4.33
CA ASP A 128 0.73 -11.39 3.03
C ASP A 128 -0.55 -12.21 3.18
N LEU A 129 -1.67 -11.66 2.72
CA LEU A 129 -2.95 -12.33 2.79
C LEU A 129 -3.43 -12.82 1.43
N ARG A 130 -3.44 -11.92 0.43
CA ARG A 130 -3.97 -12.20 -0.92
C ARG A 130 -3.67 -11.06 -1.88
N GLU A 131 -3.85 -11.34 -3.16
CA GLU A 131 -4.02 -10.29 -4.17
C GLU A 131 -5.34 -9.52 -3.93
N TYR A 132 -5.27 -8.19 -3.95
CA TYR A 132 -6.43 -7.32 -3.99
C TYR A 132 -6.88 -7.10 -5.44
N LEU A 133 -5.94 -6.78 -6.33
CA LEU A 133 -6.13 -6.72 -7.78
C LEU A 133 -5.06 -7.59 -8.46
N PRO A 134 -5.43 -8.31 -9.53
CA PRO A 134 -4.45 -9.07 -10.30
C PRO A 134 -3.44 -8.13 -10.97
N THR A 135 -2.42 -8.72 -11.57
CA THR A 135 -1.46 -7.99 -12.39
C THR A 135 -2.16 -7.29 -13.56
N LEU A 136 -1.94 -5.98 -13.66
CA LEU A 136 -2.41 -5.11 -14.72
C LEU A 136 -1.23 -4.55 -15.51
N SER A 137 -1.42 -4.42 -16.82
CA SER A 137 -0.51 -3.83 -17.79
C SER A 137 -1.29 -2.85 -18.64
N LEU A 138 -0.59 -1.91 -19.30
CA LEU A 138 -1.25 -0.88 -20.11
C LEU A 138 -2.07 -1.47 -21.28
N GLU A 139 -1.70 -2.65 -21.77
CA GLU A 139 -2.39 -3.33 -22.88
C GLU A 139 -3.81 -3.78 -22.52
N GLN A 140 -4.07 -4.07 -21.25
CA GLN A 140 -5.41 -4.48 -20.77
C GLN A 140 -6.41 -3.33 -20.69
N PHE A 141 -5.97 -2.10 -20.93
CA PHE A 141 -6.81 -0.88 -20.94
C PHE A 141 -7.12 -0.38 -22.35
N ARG A 142 -6.72 -1.12 -23.38
CA ARG A 142 -7.03 -0.85 -24.79
C ARG A 142 -8.29 -1.60 -25.21
#